data_AF-A0A959RSK5-F1
#
_entry.id   AF-A0A959RSK5-F1
#
_cell.length_a   1.000
_cell.length_b   1.000
_cell.length_c   1.000
_cell.angle_alpha   90.00
_cell.angle_beta   90.00
_cell.angle_gamma   90.00
#
_symmetry.space_group_name_H-M   'P 1'
#
loop_
_entity.id
_entity.type
_entity.pdbx_description
1 polymer ?
#
loop_
_entity_poly.entity_id
_entity_poly.type
_entity_poly.pdbx_seq_one_letter_code
_entity_poly.pdbx_strand_id
1 'polypeptide(L)' 'NSNADELSIEQLIDELRIVRLSTKAMFDSYNRQILESNCKFYKYEMSVLAMGFTIIGHQVHHFDIIKERYIPLDNQN' A
#
# COMPACT_ATOMS: atom_id res chain seq x y z
N ASN A 1 12.55 4.35 -9.29
CA ASN A 1 11.77 4.11 -10.50
C ASN A 1 11.24 2.69 -10.49
N SER A 2 9.99 2.51 -10.92
CA SER A 2 9.27 1.23 -10.98
C SER A 2 9.01 0.72 -12.40
N ASN A 3 9.42 1.46 -13.44
CA ASN A 3 9.16 1.16 -14.86
C ASN A 3 7.68 0.93 -15.19
N ALA A 4 6.76 1.50 -14.41
CA ALA A 4 5.32 1.27 -14.55
C ALA A 4 4.76 1.67 -15.92
N ASP A 5 5.39 2.65 -16.60
CA ASP A 5 4.99 3.11 -17.94
C ASP A 5 5.20 2.05 -19.03
N GLU A 6 6.00 1.02 -18.76
CA GLU A 6 6.26 -0.10 -19.68
C GLU A 6 5.30 -1.28 -19.47
N LEU A 7 4.45 -1.23 -18.44
CA LEU A 7 3.57 -2.34 -18.04
C LEU A 7 2.11 -2.06 -18.41
N SER A 8 1.35 -3.12 -18.70
CA SER A 8 -0.10 -2.98 -18.89
C SER A 8 -0.81 -2.69 -17.57
N ILE A 9 -1.97 -2.04 -17.64
CA ILE A 9 -2.79 -1.74 -16.46
C ILE A 9 -3.20 -3.04 -15.75
N GLU A 10 -3.53 -4.08 -16.51
CA GLU A 10 -3.90 -5.40 -15.96
C GLU A 10 -2.76 -6.00 -15.15
N GLN A 11 -1.53 -5.95 -15.68
CA GLN A 11 -0.36 -6.45 -14.97
C GLN A 11 -0.13 -5.66 -13.66
N LEU A 12 -0.21 -4.33 -13.70
CA LEU A 12 -0.05 -3.49 -12.51
C LEU A 12 -1.10 -3.81 -11.44
N ILE A 13 -2.35 -4.04 -11.85
CA ILE A 13 -3.43 -4.41 -10.93
C ILE A 13 -3.18 -5.79 -10.32
N ASP A 14 -2.72 -6.76 -11.11
CA ASP A 14 -2.44 -8.11 -10.61
C ASP A 14 -1.26 -8.14 -9.65
N GLU A 15 -0.18 -7.41 -9.96
CA GLU A 15 0.95 -7.23 -9.06
C GLU A 15 0.51 -6.58 -7.73
N LEU A 16 -0.32 -5.53 -7.79
CA LEU A 16 -0.86 -4.88 -6.59
C LEU A 16 -1.70 -5.84 -5.74
N ARG A 17 -2.53 -6.69 -6.36
CA ARG A 17 -3.33 -7.71 -5.66
C ARG A 17 -2.43 -8.73 -4.96
N ILE A 18 -1.39 -9.22 -5.64
CA ILE A 18 -0.43 -10.18 -5.07
C ILE A 18 0.28 -9.57 -3.86
N VAL A 19 0.75 -8.33 -3.96
CA VAL A 19 1.39 -7.62 -2.85
C VAL A 19 0.42 -7.43 -1.68
N ARG A 20 -0.84 -7.08 -1.96
CA ARG A 20 -1.86 -6.92 -0.91
C ARG A 20 -2.14 -8.21 -0.15
N LEU A 21 -2.30 -9.32 -0.87
CA LEU A 21 -2.55 -10.64 -0.28
C LEU A 21 -1.33 -11.13 0.52
N SER A 22 -0.14 -10.98 -0.04
CA SER A 22 1.12 -11.36 0.63
C SER A 22 1.33 -10.57 1.91
N THR A 23 1.10 -9.24 1.86
CA THR A 23 1.18 -8.37 3.05
C THR A 23 0.14 -8.78 4.09
N LYS A 24 -1.09 -9.09 3.68
CA LYS A 24 -2.11 -9.58 4.62
C LYS A 24 -1.67 -10.87 5.30
N ALA A 25 -1.24 -11.87 4.53
CA ALA A 25 -0.80 -13.16 5.07
C ALA A 25 0.37 -13.00 6.05
N MET A 26 1.31 -12.11 5.75
CA MET A 26 2.41 -11.76 6.63
C MET A 26 1.92 -11.21 7.97
N PHE A 27 1.03 -10.20 7.98
CA PHE A 27 0.49 -9.63 9.22
C PHE A 27 -0.42 -10.59 9.99
N ASP A 28 -1.19 -11.44 9.30
CA ASP A 28 -2.01 -12.48 9.94
C ASP A 28 -1.15 -13.50 10.71
N SER A 29 0.11 -13.70 10.31
CA SER A 29 1.05 -14.61 10.99
C SER A 29 1.72 -14.01 12.23
N TYR A 30 1.62 -12.70 12.43
CA TYR A 30 2.33 -12.02 13.51
C TYR A 30 1.60 -12.15 14.84
N ASN A 31 2.36 -12.51 15.87
CA ASN A 31 1.88 -12.48 17.25
C ASN A 31 1.98 -11.06 17.84
N ARG A 32 1.41 -10.88 19.03
CA ARG A 32 1.38 -9.59 19.74
C ARG A 32 2.78 -8.99 19.95
N GLN A 33 3.76 -9.81 20.31
CA GLN A 33 5.13 -9.34 20.55
C GLN A 33 5.76 -8.74 19.29
N ILE A 34 5.54 -9.38 18.13
CA ILE A 34 6.01 -8.85 16.85
C ILE A 34 5.30 -7.54 16.51
N LEU A 35 3.97 -7.48 16.68
CA LEU A 35 3.18 -6.29 16.38
C LEU A 35 3.57 -5.07 17.25
N GLU A 36 3.93 -5.31 18.51
CA GLU A 36 4.38 -4.29 19.46
C GLU A 36 5.87 -3.92 19.30
N SER A 37 6.62 -4.64 18.45
CA SER A 37 8.03 -4.34 18.21
C SER A 37 8.19 -3.00 17.50
N ASN A 38 9.01 -2.12 18.07
CA ASN A 38 9.35 -0.83 17.46
C ASN A 38 10.50 -0.96 16.47
N CYS A 39 10.33 -0.32 15.32
CA CYS A 39 11.35 -0.18 14.29
C CYS A 39 11.80 1.28 14.24
N LYS A 40 13.13 1.48 14.23
CA LYS A 40 13.75 2.81 14.13
C LYS A 40 14.07 3.13 12.67
N PHE A 41 13.50 4.20 12.15
CA PHE A 41 13.71 4.69 10.78
C PHE A 41 14.24 6.11 10.82
N TYR A 42 15.54 6.28 10.57
CA TYR A 42 16.22 7.57 10.65
C TYR A 42 15.97 8.26 12.02
N LYS A 43 15.10 9.27 12.06
CA LYS A 43 14.72 10.03 13.27
C LYS A 43 13.36 9.65 13.86
N TYR A 44 12.67 8.70 13.26
CA TYR A 44 11.34 8.26 13.67
C TYR A 44 11.39 6.84 14.23
N GLU A 45 10.45 6.54 15.10
CA GLU A 45 10.22 5.22 15.64
C GLU A 45 8.75 4.89 15.48
N MET A 46 8.46 3.68 15.01
CA MET A 46 7.08 3.21 14.86
C MET A 46 7.01 1.71 15.06
N SER A 47 5.92 1.24 15.64
CA SER A 47 5.68 -0.19 15.79
C SER A 47 5.35 -0.86 14.46
N VAL A 48 5.60 -2.17 14.36
CA VAL A 48 5.15 -2.98 13.22
C VAL A 48 3.64 -2.84 13.00
N LEU A 49 2.85 -2.78 14.09
CA LEU A 49 1.42 -2.52 14.01
C LEU A 49 1.11 -1.18 13.34
N ALA A 50 1.77 -0.10 13.76
CA ALA A 50 1.59 1.22 13.16
C ALA A 50 1.96 1.21 11.67
N MET A 51 3.01 0.48 11.28
CA MET A 51 3.37 0.31 9.86
C MET A 51 2.25 -0.36 9.06
N GLY A 52 1.61 -1.39 9.61
CA GLY A 52 0.45 -2.05 8.98
C GLY A 52 -0.69 -1.08 8.66
N PHE A 53 -1.04 -0.21 9.61
CA PHE A 53 -2.03 0.84 9.40
C PHE A 53 -1.58 1.88 8.37
N THR A 54 -0.31 2.30 8.41
CA THR A 54 0.24 3.24 7.43
C THR A 54 0.16 2.71 6.01
N ILE A 55 0.46 1.42 5.78
CA ILE A 55 0.37 0.80 4.45
C ILE A 55 -1.06 0.90 3.91
N ILE A 56 -2.07 0.57 4.72
CA ILE A 56 -3.48 0.63 4.31
C ILE A 56 -3.91 2.08 4.07
N GLY A 57 -3.60 2.99 5.00
CA GLY A 57 -3.96 4.40 4.89
C GLY A 57 -3.34 5.07 3.65
N HIS A 58 -2.10 4.74 3.34
CA HIS A 58 -1.41 5.22 2.15
C HIS A 58 -2.09 4.77 0.85
N GLN A 59 -2.51 3.50 0.78
CA GLN A 59 -3.22 2.98 -0.39
C GLN A 59 -4.60 3.65 -0.55
N VAL A 60 -5.36 3.84 0.54
CA VAL A 60 -6.65 4.54 0.52
C VAL A 60 -6.48 5.97 0.01
N HIS A 61 -5.49 6.70 0.54
CA HIS A 61 -5.18 8.06 0.09
C HIS A 61 -4.95 8.13 -1.43
N HIS A 62 -4.18 7.19 -1.99
CA HIS A 62 -3.95 7.18 -3.44
C HIS A 62 -5.17 6.79 -4.27
N PHE A 63 -6.05 5.93 -3.77
CA PHE A 63 -7.33 5.66 -4.42
C PHE A 63 -8.24 6.89 -4.45
N ASP A 64 -8.27 7.66 -3.37
CA ASP A 64 -9.01 8.93 -3.34
C ASP A 64 -8.42 9.92 -4.35
N ILE A 65 -7.09 10.03 -4.45
CA ILE A 65 -6.43 10.87 -5.46
C ILE A 65 -6.81 10.45 -6.89
N ILE A 66 -6.81 9.14 -7.21
CA ILE A 66 -7.23 8.63 -8.51
C ILE A 66 -8.68 9.04 -8.79
N LYS A 67 -9.56 8.82 -7.82
CA LYS A 67 -10.99 9.12 -7.93
C LYS A 67 -11.26 10.61 -8.10
N GLU A 68 -10.56 11.46 -7.38
CA GLU A 68 -10.79 12.91 -7.36
C GLU A 68 -10.16 13.61 -8.56
N ARG A 69 -8.99 13.13 -9.02
CA ARG A 69 -8.18 13.89 -9.99
C ARG A 69 -8.09 13.26 -11.37
N TYR A 70 -8.31 11.95 -11.50
CA TYR A 70 -8.09 11.24 -12.76
C TYR A 70 -9.38 10.70 -13.38
N ILE A 71 -10.28 10.09 -12.59
CA ILE A 71 -11.59 9.61 -13.10
C ILE A 71 -12.40 10.73 -13.78
N PRO A 72 -12.47 11.98 -13.27
CA PRO A 72 -13.21 13.04 -13.94
C PRO A 72 -12.68 13.44 -15.32
N LEU A 73 -11.41 13.15 -15.62
CA LEU A 73 -10.81 13.42 -16.94
C LEU A 73 -11.25 12.38 -17.97
N ASP A 74 -11.50 11.15 -17.54
CA ASP A 74 -12.01 10.08 -18.40
C ASP A 74 -13.46 10.34 -18.82
N ASN A 75 -14.28 10.82 -17.88
CA ASN A 75 -15.69 11.16 -18.11
C ASN A 75 -15.91 12.41 -18.99
N GLN A 76 -14.85 13.10 -19.42
CA GLN A 76 -14.91 14.28 -20.29
C GLN A 76 -14.61 13.96 -21.76
N ASN A 77 -14.26 12.71 -22.06
CA ASN A 77 -14.13 12.18 -23.42
C ASN A 77 -15.37 11.38 -23.83
#